data_AF-A0A9R1UEA3-F1
#
_entry.id   AF-A0A9R1UEA3-F1
#
_cell.length_a   1.000
_cell.length_b   1.000
_cell.length_c   1.000
_cell.angle_alpha   90.00
_cell.angle_beta   90.00
_cell.angle_gamma   90.00
#
_symmetry.space_group_name_H-M   'P 1'
#
loop_
_entity.id
_entity.type
_entity.pdbx_description
1 polymer ?
#
loop_
_entity_poly.entity_id
_entity_poly.type
_entity_poly.pdbx_seq_one_letter_code
_entity_poly.pdbx_strand_id
1 'polypeptide(L)'
;MVHITQLPPDILNVILVLVAMSSDGAGDLARAALSCDALMYHAKQSVVLKAVNFQRLTSNTEDFRKHRNRKGLLCLCARAGNQSAQAMMGKALLVQDPWFWGMIFGDSLLVHYWNVAPSEVLHHIDLVRAFILHASSLDVAAMCQQLVNYVITYAGYKAARESGVVCAIYDMCAYKVSTVRAGRLRNNQFTISSVASVWVRSEPPRDKELNRDTVITFFDELFSSVRG
;
A
#
# COMPACT_ATOMS: atom_id res chain seq x y z
N MET A 1 41.90 -10.05 4.51
CA MET A 1 40.68 -9.24 4.54
C MET A 1 39.49 -10.18 4.49
N VAL A 2 38.58 -10.11 5.46
CA VAL A 2 37.34 -10.90 5.43
C VAL A 2 36.31 -10.12 4.62
N HIS A 3 35.78 -10.74 3.57
CA HIS A 3 34.73 -10.12 2.75
C HIS A 3 33.36 -10.37 3.37
N ILE A 4 32.46 -9.38 3.35
CA ILE A 4 31.10 -9.51 3.90
C ILE A 4 30.31 -10.67 3.27
N THR A 5 30.65 -11.04 2.03
CA THR A 5 30.08 -12.18 1.29
C THR A 5 30.52 -13.55 1.81
N GLN A 6 31.52 -13.60 2.71
CA GLN A 6 31.98 -14.82 3.38
C GLN A 6 31.20 -15.09 4.67
N LEU A 7 30.31 -14.17 5.09
CA LEU A 7 29.43 -14.40 6.23
C LEU A 7 28.43 -15.52 5.93
N PRO A 8 27.97 -16.25 6.96
CA PRO A 8 26.87 -17.18 6.84
C PRO A 8 25.63 -16.54 6.18
N PRO A 9 24.93 -17.26 5.28
CA PRO A 9 23.72 -16.80 4.59
C PRO A 9 22.69 -16.11 5.49
N ASP A 10 22.45 -16.66 6.68
CA ASP A 10 21.46 -16.14 7.62
C ASP A 10 21.86 -14.78 8.19
N ILE A 11 23.15 -14.61 8.52
CA ILE A 11 23.69 -13.33 8.99
C ILE A 11 23.58 -12.29 7.87
N LEU A 12 23.87 -12.68 6.63
CA LEU A 12 23.77 -11.79 5.48
C LEU A 12 22.32 -11.35 5.21
N ASN A 13 21.35 -12.27 5.34
CA ASN A 13 19.93 -11.95 5.26
C ASN A 13 19.51 -10.97 6.36
N VAL A 14 19.96 -11.16 7.61
CA VAL A 14 19.67 -10.24 8.72
C VAL A 14 20.23 -8.85 8.43
N ILE A 15 21.47 -8.75 7.96
CA ILE A 15 22.07 -7.46 7.57
C ILE A 15 21.23 -6.78 6.48
N LEU A 16 20.83 -7.51 5.45
CA LEU A 16 20.03 -6.97 4.36
C LEU A 16 18.61 -6.59 4.79
N VAL A 17 18.00 -7.29 5.75
CA VAL A 17 16.74 -6.88 6.38
C VAL A 17 16.93 -5.54 7.10
N LEU A 18 18.00 -5.37 7.88
CA LEU A 18 18.28 -4.10 8.56
C LEU A 18 18.49 -2.95 7.56
N VAL A 19 19.19 -3.20 6.46
CA VAL A 19 19.35 -2.25 5.35
C VAL A 19 18.00 -1.94 4.70
N ALA A 20 17.19 -2.96 4.42
CA ALA A 20 15.87 -2.82 3.81
C ALA A 20 14.87 -2.05 4.69
N MET A 21 15.04 -2.07 6.01
CA MET A 21 14.20 -1.36 6.98
C MET A 21 14.64 0.10 7.21
N SER A 22 15.75 0.55 6.62
CA SER A 22 16.24 1.91 6.78
C SER A 22 15.22 2.95 6.28
N SER A 23 15.48 4.23 6.57
CA SER A 23 14.63 5.33 6.10
C SER A 23 14.61 5.48 4.57
N ASP A 24 15.64 4.99 3.87
CA ASP A 24 15.74 4.89 2.41
C ASP A 24 15.79 3.42 1.97
N GLY A 25 15.12 2.53 2.70
CA GLY A 25 15.29 1.08 2.60
C GLY A 25 15.25 0.51 1.19
N ALA A 26 14.30 0.95 0.36
CA ALA A 26 14.24 0.56 -1.04
C ALA A 26 15.48 1.00 -1.86
N GLY A 27 15.98 2.22 -1.64
CA GLY A 27 17.16 2.77 -2.31
C GLY A 27 18.46 2.18 -1.78
N ASP A 28 18.58 1.98 -0.47
CA ASP A 28 19.72 1.34 0.17
C ASP A 28 19.84 -0.13 -0.25
N LEU A 29 18.74 -0.88 -0.26
CA LEU A 29 18.74 -2.26 -0.71
C LEU A 29 19.10 -2.38 -2.20
N ALA A 30 18.59 -1.48 -3.05
CA ALA A 30 18.95 -1.44 -4.47
C ALA A 30 20.46 -1.20 -4.66
N ARG A 31 21.06 -0.27 -3.90
CA ARG A 31 22.51 -0.02 -3.92
C ARG A 31 23.32 -1.22 -3.42
N ALA A 32 22.88 -1.86 -2.34
CA ALA A 32 23.53 -3.07 -1.82
C ALA A 32 23.49 -4.21 -2.86
N ALA A 33 22.35 -4.43 -3.50
CA ALA A 33 22.19 -5.46 -4.52
C ALA A 33 23.07 -5.21 -5.77
N LEU A 34 23.34 -3.95 -6.12
CA LEU A 34 24.23 -3.62 -7.24
C LEU A 34 25.73 -3.85 -6.93
N SER A 35 26.08 -4.13 -5.68
CA SER A 35 27.48 -4.22 -5.26
C SER A 35 28.12 -5.56 -5.67
N CYS A 36 27.38 -6.67 -5.57
CA CYS A 36 27.83 -7.99 -6.03
C CYS A 36 26.68 -9.00 -6.18
N ASP A 37 26.94 -10.08 -6.92
CA ASP A 37 25.94 -11.13 -7.21
C ASP A 37 25.42 -11.84 -5.96
N ALA A 38 26.27 -12.03 -4.95
CA ALA A 38 25.87 -12.63 -3.68
C ALA A 38 24.83 -11.75 -2.96
N LEU A 39 25.10 -10.45 -2.83
CA LEU A 39 24.14 -9.51 -2.24
C LEU A 39 22.88 -9.37 -3.08
N MET A 40 23.00 -9.39 -4.41
CA MET A 40 21.83 -9.43 -5.30
C MET A 40 20.96 -10.68 -5.06
N TYR A 41 21.57 -11.85 -4.90
CA TYR A 41 20.87 -13.09 -4.61
C TYR A 41 20.12 -13.02 -3.28
N HIS A 42 20.80 -12.55 -2.22
CA HIS A 42 20.19 -12.41 -0.90
C HIS A 42 19.13 -11.30 -0.83
N ALA A 43 19.31 -10.20 -1.55
CA ALA A 43 18.33 -9.11 -1.62
C ALA A 43 16.99 -9.54 -2.26
N LYS A 44 16.99 -10.61 -3.06
CA LYS A 44 15.78 -11.19 -3.67
C LYS A 44 15.08 -12.22 -2.79
N GLN A 45 15.62 -12.54 -1.62
CA GLN A 45 14.98 -13.49 -0.70
C GLN A 45 13.70 -12.90 -0.12
N SER A 46 12.67 -13.73 0.00
CA SER A 46 11.34 -13.30 0.48
C SER A 46 11.40 -12.58 1.82
N VAL A 47 12.24 -13.05 2.75
CA VAL A 47 12.45 -12.44 4.07
C VAL A 47 12.95 -10.99 3.98
N VAL A 48 13.84 -10.70 3.04
CA VAL A 48 14.37 -9.34 2.81
C VAL A 48 13.33 -8.48 2.12
N LEU A 49 12.72 -8.99 1.05
CA LEU A 49 11.73 -8.27 0.24
C LEU A 49 10.50 -7.85 1.06
N LYS A 50 10.05 -8.69 2.01
CA LYS A 50 8.95 -8.37 2.94
C LYS A 50 9.27 -7.20 3.87
N ALA A 51 10.54 -7.00 4.21
CA ALA A 51 10.99 -5.98 5.17
C ALA A 51 11.29 -4.60 4.53
N VAL A 52 11.29 -4.51 3.20
CA VAL A 52 11.65 -3.27 2.49
C VAL A 52 10.72 -2.12 2.85
N ASN A 53 11.32 -1.02 3.30
CA ASN A 53 10.64 0.22 3.60
C ASN A 53 10.50 1.11 2.34
N PHE A 54 9.26 1.51 2.04
CA PHE A 54 8.89 2.37 0.91
C PHE A 54 8.46 3.78 1.33
N GLN A 55 8.68 4.19 2.59
CA GLN A 55 8.18 5.46 3.14
C GLN A 55 8.54 6.72 2.31
N ARG A 56 9.75 6.77 1.74
CA ARG A 56 10.17 7.88 0.86
C ARG A 56 9.44 7.90 -0.47
N LEU A 57 9.00 6.74 -0.96
CA LEU A 57 8.27 6.61 -2.21
C LEU A 57 6.78 6.92 -2.02
N THR A 58 6.17 6.50 -0.91
CA THR A 58 4.74 6.75 -0.61
C THR A 58 4.36 8.23 -0.52
N SER A 59 5.30 9.11 -0.17
CA SER A 59 5.01 10.50 0.17
C SER A 59 4.83 11.43 -1.03
N ASN A 60 5.33 11.05 -2.22
CA ASN A 60 5.53 12.00 -3.34
C ASN A 60 5.23 11.43 -4.74
N THR A 61 4.77 10.19 -4.86
CA THR A 61 4.69 9.52 -6.17
C THR A 61 3.27 9.46 -6.73
N GLU A 62 2.88 10.52 -7.43
CA GLU A 62 1.96 10.34 -8.57
C GLU A 62 2.71 9.74 -9.78
N ASP A 63 4.05 9.85 -9.80
CA ASP A 63 4.89 9.30 -10.87
C ASP A 63 5.29 7.84 -10.61
N PHE A 64 4.31 6.94 -10.72
CA PHE A 64 4.57 5.49 -10.69
C PHE A 64 5.41 5.00 -11.88
N ARG A 65 5.65 5.83 -12.90
CA ARG A 65 6.34 5.43 -14.14
C ARG A 65 7.74 4.90 -13.87
N LYS A 66 8.44 5.49 -12.89
CA LYS A 66 9.79 5.08 -12.47
C LYS A 66 9.84 3.65 -11.90
N HIS A 67 8.70 3.08 -11.55
CA HIS A 67 8.58 1.74 -10.96
C HIS A 67 7.94 0.72 -11.92
N ARG A 68 7.72 1.08 -13.19
CA ARG A 68 7.15 0.22 -14.23
C ARG A 68 8.15 -0.82 -14.74
N ASN A 69 8.57 -1.70 -13.85
CA ASN A 69 9.41 -2.85 -14.19
C ASN A 69 8.92 -4.08 -13.44
N ARG A 70 8.51 -5.11 -14.20
CA ARG A 70 7.96 -6.36 -13.65
C ARG A 70 8.95 -7.13 -12.76
N LYS A 71 10.25 -7.00 -13.03
CA LYS A 71 11.36 -7.55 -12.24
C LYS A 71 11.99 -6.50 -11.30
N GLY A 72 11.40 -5.31 -11.23
CA GLY A 72 11.83 -4.24 -10.35
C GLY A 72 11.45 -4.49 -8.90
N LEU A 73 12.10 -3.75 -7.99
CA LEU A 73 11.98 -3.95 -6.55
C LEU A 73 10.53 -3.84 -6.04
N LEU A 74 9.74 -2.88 -6.54
CA LEU A 74 8.34 -2.72 -6.14
C LEU A 74 7.52 -3.99 -6.42
N CYS A 75 7.64 -4.54 -7.63
CA CYS A 75 6.92 -5.75 -8.02
C CYS A 75 7.40 -6.99 -7.26
N LEU A 76 8.72 -7.12 -7.06
CA LEU A 76 9.29 -8.23 -6.29
C LEU A 76 8.82 -8.19 -4.83
N CYS A 77 8.83 -7.01 -4.20
CA CYS A 77 8.35 -6.82 -2.83
C CYS A 77 6.84 -7.10 -2.73
N ALA A 78 6.03 -6.62 -3.67
CA ALA A 78 4.59 -6.85 -3.65
C ALA A 78 4.25 -8.35 -3.76
N ARG A 79 4.93 -9.08 -4.66
CA ARG A 79 4.78 -10.54 -4.80
C ARG A 79 5.28 -11.29 -3.58
N ALA A 80 6.31 -10.78 -2.91
CA ALA A 80 6.79 -11.33 -1.66
C ALA A 80 5.84 -11.07 -0.48
N GLY A 81 4.77 -10.28 -0.64
CA GLY A 81 3.82 -9.96 0.43
C GLY A 81 4.19 -8.72 1.25
N ASN A 82 5.03 -7.83 0.72
CA ASN A 82 5.31 -6.54 1.35
C ASN A 82 4.08 -5.64 1.27
N GLN A 83 3.47 -5.35 2.43
CA GLN A 83 2.23 -4.59 2.56
C GLN A 83 2.34 -3.17 1.98
N SER A 84 3.47 -2.49 2.18
CA SER A 84 3.69 -1.14 1.64
C SER A 84 3.75 -1.14 0.11
N ALA A 85 4.46 -2.12 -0.47
CA ALA A 85 4.54 -2.28 -1.92
C ALA A 85 3.17 -2.63 -2.52
N GLN A 86 2.42 -3.53 -1.87
CA GLN A 86 1.06 -3.88 -2.28
C GLN A 86 0.12 -2.68 -2.22
N ALA A 87 0.18 -1.88 -1.15
CA ALA A 87 -0.60 -0.65 -1.03
C ALA A 87 -0.26 0.39 -2.11
N MET A 88 1.03 0.56 -2.43
CA MET A 88 1.45 1.44 -3.52
C MET A 88 0.91 0.98 -4.88
N MET A 89 0.95 -0.32 -5.15
CA MET A 89 0.37 -0.89 -6.37
C MET A 89 -1.16 -0.74 -6.38
N GLY A 90 -1.83 -0.96 -5.24
CA GLY A 90 -3.27 -0.69 -5.10
C GLY A 90 -3.61 0.76 -5.46
N LYS A 91 -2.84 1.73 -4.98
CA LYS A 91 -2.98 3.14 -5.37
C LYS A 91 -2.81 3.34 -6.88
N ALA A 92 -1.80 2.70 -7.49
CA ALA A 92 -1.56 2.77 -8.94
C ALA A 92 -2.74 2.23 -9.76
N LEU A 93 -3.40 1.17 -9.29
CA LEU A 93 -4.60 0.63 -9.93
C LEU A 93 -5.81 1.56 -9.80
N LEU A 94 -5.97 2.19 -8.63
CA LEU A 94 -7.05 3.16 -8.40
C LEU A 94 -6.94 4.41 -9.29
N VAL A 95 -5.71 4.85 -9.62
CA VAL A 95 -5.49 5.91 -10.63
C VAL A 95 -5.53 5.40 -12.08
N GLN A 96 -5.92 4.14 -12.29
CA GLN A 96 -6.05 3.52 -13.61
C GLN A 96 -4.73 3.51 -14.40
N ASP A 97 -3.58 3.30 -13.74
CA ASP A 97 -2.30 3.19 -14.46
C ASP A 97 -2.31 1.97 -15.39
N PRO A 98 -2.26 2.17 -16.74
CA PRO A 98 -2.43 1.07 -17.69
C PRO A 98 -1.33 0.01 -17.60
N TRP A 99 -0.14 0.39 -17.16
CA TRP A 99 0.99 -0.54 -17.07
C TRP A 99 0.79 -1.54 -15.94
N PHE A 100 0.31 -1.08 -14.77
CA PHE A 100 0.04 -1.97 -13.64
C PHE A 100 -1.14 -2.89 -13.92
N TRP A 101 -2.19 -2.37 -14.56
CA TRP A 101 -3.31 -3.20 -15.03
C TRP A 101 -2.84 -4.26 -16.04
N GLY A 102 -2.08 -3.86 -17.06
CA GLY A 102 -1.53 -4.78 -18.06
C GLY A 102 -0.63 -5.87 -17.45
N MET A 103 0.15 -5.52 -16.42
CA MET A 103 0.95 -6.49 -15.68
C MET A 103 0.09 -7.52 -14.95
N ILE A 104 -0.98 -7.08 -14.25
CA ILE A 104 -1.88 -8.00 -13.53
C ILE A 104 -2.59 -8.95 -14.51
N PHE A 105 -3.12 -8.42 -15.63
CA PHE A 105 -3.74 -9.26 -16.65
C PHE A 105 -2.74 -10.24 -17.28
N GLY A 106 -1.50 -9.81 -17.51
CA GLY A 106 -0.43 -10.67 -18.00
C GLY A 106 -0.01 -11.76 -17.01
N ASP A 107 0.03 -11.47 -15.70
CA ASP A 107 0.29 -12.47 -14.66
C ASP A 107 -0.82 -13.53 -14.65
N SER A 108 -2.10 -13.13 -14.71
CA SER A 108 -3.25 -14.05 -14.77
C SER A 108 -3.20 -15.01 -15.97
N LEU A 109 -2.76 -14.52 -17.14
CA LEU A 109 -2.58 -15.37 -18.33
C LEU A 109 -1.47 -16.40 -18.13
N LEU A 110 -0.37 -16.05 -17.46
CA LEU A 110 0.77 -16.95 -17.27
C LEU A 110 0.49 -18.09 -16.29
N VAL A 111 -0.43 -17.90 -15.35
CA VAL A 111 -0.97 -18.97 -14.48
C VAL A 111 -1.68 -20.01 -15.33
N HIS A 112 -2.48 -19.57 -16.29
CA HIS A 112 -3.23 -20.46 -17.19
C HIS A 112 -2.30 -21.31 -18.06
N TYR A 113 -1.10 -20.79 -18.37
CA TYR A 113 -0.03 -21.51 -19.07
C TYR A 113 0.99 -22.20 -18.14
N TRP A 114 0.69 -22.35 -16.84
CA TRP A 114 1.48 -23.09 -15.85
C TRP A 114 2.92 -22.59 -15.63
N ASN A 115 3.22 -21.36 -16.03
CA ASN A 115 4.58 -20.82 -15.96
C ASN A 115 4.91 -20.15 -14.61
N VAL A 116 3.91 -19.96 -13.74
CA VAL A 116 4.04 -19.26 -12.46
C VAL A 116 3.10 -19.90 -11.44
N ALA A 117 3.54 -20.03 -10.19
CA ALA A 117 2.68 -20.51 -9.11
C ALA A 117 1.54 -19.51 -8.81
N PRO A 118 0.30 -19.96 -8.57
CA PRO A 118 -0.83 -19.07 -8.28
C PRO A 118 -0.58 -18.10 -7.11
N SER A 119 0.21 -18.51 -6.12
CA SER A 119 0.59 -17.70 -4.96
C SER A 119 1.50 -16.51 -5.28
N GLU A 120 2.12 -16.48 -6.46
CA GLU A 120 3.02 -15.40 -6.90
C GLU A 120 2.31 -14.34 -7.73
N VAL A 121 1.00 -14.51 -7.93
CA VAL A 121 0.17 -13.65 -8.79
C VAL A 121 -0.42 -12.52 -7.98
N LEU A 122 -0.27 -11.31 -8.50
CA LEU A 122 -0.86 -10.14 -7.89
C LEU A 122 -2.31 -10.01 -8.31
N HIS A 123 -3.23 -10.12 -7.35
CA HIS A 123 -4.65 -9.87 -7.60
C HIS A 123 -5.00 -8.42 -7.29
N HIS A 124 -5.69 -7.76 -8.22
CA HIS A 124 -6.07 -6.35 -8.05
C HIS A 124 -6.93 -6.13 -6.78
N ILE A 125 -7.78 -7.09 -6.42
CA ILE A 125 -8.60 -7.03 -5.19
C ILE A 125 -7.71 -6.99 -3.95
N ASP A 126 -6.70 -7.88 -3.85
CA ASP A 126 -5.79 -7.92 -2.71
C ASP A 126 -4.91 -6.67 -2.63
N LEU A 127 -4.50 -6.13 -3.78
CA LEU A 127 -3.72 -4.89 -3.84
C LEU A 127 -4.54 -3.67 -3.38
N VAL A 128 -5.80 -3.56 -3.81
CA VAL A 128 -6.69 -2.48 -3.35
C VAL A 128 -7.05 -2.65 -1.87
N ARG A 129 -7.27 -3.89 -1.41
CA ARG A 129 -7.44 -4.19 0.01
C ARG A 129 -6.22 -3.75 0.84
N ALA A 130 -5.01 -4.06 0.38
CA ALA A 130 -3.77 -3.62 1.02
C ALA A 130 -3.65 -2.09 1.04
N PHE A 131 -4.09 -1.39 -0.01
CA PHE A 131 -4.17 0.07 -0.02
C PHE A 131 -5.08 0.61 1.09
N ILE A 132 -6.31 0.09 1.22
CA ILE A 132 -7.26 0.52 2.26
C ILE A 132 -6.64 0.33 3.66
N LEU A 133 -6.01 -0.82 3.89
CA LEU A 133 -5.40 -1.17 5.18
C LEU A 133 -4.17 -0.33 5.52
N HIS A 134 -3.23 -0.21 4.59
CA HIS A 134 -1.86 0.20 4.90
C HIS A 134 -1.46 1.57 4.35
N ALA A 135 -2.22 2.16 3.42
CA ALA A 135 -1.89 3.48 2.91
C ALA A 135 -1.99 4.56 3.99
N SER A 136 -1.37 5.72 3.74
CA SER A 136 -1.50 6.86 4.66
C SER A 136 -2.95 7.35 4.69
N SER A 137 -3.38 7.95 5.80
CA SER A 137 -4.73 8.53 5.87
C SER A 137 -4.95 9.66 4.86
N LEU A 138 -3.87 10.36 4.48
CA LEU A 138 -3.91 11.40 3.46
C LEU A 138 -4.17 10.80 2.07
N ASP A 139 -3.47 9.72 1.72
CA ASP A 139 -3.66 9.02 0.45
C ASP A 139 -5.08 8.45 0.34
N VAL A 140 -5.58 7.81 1.40
CA VAL A 140 -6.95 7.26 1.41
C VAL A 140 -7.99 8.37 1.21
N ALA A 141 -7.82 9.52 1.86
CA ALA A 141 -8.73 10.66 1.66
C ALA A 141 -8.65 11.21 0.23
N ALA A 142 -7.45 11.33 -0.34
CA ALA A 142 -7.24 11.81 -1.71
C ALA A 142 -7.81 10.86 -2.77
N MET A 143 -7.81 9.55 -2.48
CA MET A 143 -8.25 8.48 -3.38
C MET A 143 -9.72 8.07 -3.18
N CYS A 144 -10.50 8.83 -2.39
CA CYS A 144 -11.87 8.48 -2.02
C CYS A 144 -12.75 8.16 -3.25
N GLN A 145 -12.78 9.07 -4.23
CA GLN A 145 -13.62 8.89 -5.42
C GLN A 145 -13.16 7.71 -6.28
N GLN A 146 -11.85 7.53 -6.42
CA GLN A 146 -11.24 6.43 -7.17
C GLN A 146 -11.57 5.09 -6.53
N LEU A 147 -11.56 5.02 -5.19
CA LEU A 147 -11.92 3.82 -4.44
C LEU A 147 -13.40 3.47 -4.62
N VAL A 148 -14.30 4.45 -4.52
CA VAL A 148 -15.74 4.24 -4.79
C VAL A 148 -15.97 3.79 -6.23
N ASN A 149 -15.33 4.44 -7.21
CA ASN A 149 -15.43 4.06 -8.62
C ASN A 149 -14.94 2.64 -8.86
N TYR A 150 -13.83 2.25 -8.24
CA TYR A 150 -13.30 0.89 -8.32
C TYR A 150 -14.33 -0.12 -7.82
N VAL A 151 -14.89 0.09 -6.63
CA VAL A 151 -15.88 -0.82 -6.05
C VAL A 151 -17.12 -0.95 -6.94
N ILE A 152 -17.66 0.18 -7.42
CA ILE A 152 -18.83 0.19 -8.32
C ILE A 152 -18.53 -0.54 -9.62
N THR A 153 -17.33 -0.35 -10.18
CA THR A 153 -16.93 -0.96 -11.46
C THR A 153 -16.81 -2.47 -11.36
N TYR A 154 -16.20 -2.98 -10.28
CA TYR A 154 -15.85 -4.40 -10.17
C TYR A 154 -16.85 -5.25 -9.38
N ALA A 155 -17.67 -4.65 -8.52
CA ALA A 155 -18.74 -5.36 -7.79
C ALA A 155 -20.15 -5.01 -8.32
N GLY A 156 -20.29 -3.94 -9.10
CA GLY A 156 -21.56 -3.43 -9.57
C GLY A 156 -22.22 -2.44 -8.59
N TYR A 157 -22.87 -1.42 -9.13
CA TYR A 157 -23.48 -0.34 -8.34
C TYR A 157 -24.48 -0.85 -7.30
N LYS A 158 -25.36 -1.79 -7.68
CA LYS A 158 -26.39 -2.33 -6.79
C LYS A 158 -25.79 -3.04 -5.57
N ALA A 159 -24.86 -3.97 -5.81
CA ALA A 159 -24.21 -4.73 -4.74
C ALA A 159 -23.37 -3.81 -3.83
N ALA A 160 -22.64 -2.86 -4.41
CA ALA A 160 -21.87 -1.87 -3.65
C ALA A 160 -22.74 -0.97 -2.76
N ARG A 161 -23.95 -0.64 -3.22
CA ARG A 161 -24.90 0.15 -2.42
C ARG A 161 -25.52 -0.69 -1.29
N GLU A 162 -25.90 -1.92 -1.59
CA GLU A 162 -26.55 -2.83 -0.64
C GLU A 162 -25.60 -3.29 0.48
N SER A 163 -24.30 -3.45 0.19
CA SER A 163 -23.29 -3.81 1.20
C SER A 163 -22.90 -2.67 2.15
N GLY A 164 -23.32 -1.43 1.88
CA GLY A 164 -22.93 -0.27 2.68
C GLY A 164 -21.47 0.19 2.52
N VAL A 165 -20.65 -0.51 1.71
CA VAL A 165 -19.22 -0.19 1.55
C VAL A 165 -18.99 1.23 1.02
N VAL A 166 -19.87 1.74 0.16
CA VAL A 166 -19.75 3.10 -0.39
C VAL A 166 -19.89 4.15 0.71
N CYS A 167 -20.87 3.99 1.61
CA CYS A 167 -21.04 4.89 2.75
C CYS A 167 -19.83 4.81 3.69
N ALA A 168 -19.38 3.59 4.01
CA ALA A 168 -18.22 3.39 4.86
C ALA A 168 -16.94 4.03 4.30
N ILE A 169 -16.74 4.00 2.97
CA ILE A 169 -15.62 4.68 2.32
C ILE A 169 -15.73 6.21 2.51
N TYR A 170 -16.91 6.79 2.27
CA TYR A 170 -17.10 8.23 2.47
C TYR A 170 -16.89 8.64 3.92
N ASP A 171 -17.41 7.88 4.88
CA ASP A 171 -17.24 8.14 6.32
C ASP A 171 -15.77 8.04 6.74
N MET A 172 -15.07 7.01 6.26
CA MET A 172 -13.63 6.85 6.45
C MET A 172 -12.89 8.07 5.92
N CYS A 173 -13.18 8.54 4.70
CA CYS A 173 -12.48 9.66 4.10
C CYS A 173 -12.84 11.01 4.75
N ALA A 174 -14.11 11.25 5.08
CA ALA A 174 -14.59 12.48 5.73
C ALA A 174 -13.96 12.69 7.11
N TYR A 175 -13.88 11.62 7.92
CA TYR A 175 -13.20 11.66 9.22
C TYR A 175 -11.71 12.00 9.11
N LYS A 176 -11.03 11.53 8.06
CA LYS A 176 -9.61 11.82 7.86
C LYS A 176 -9.39 13.27 7.40
N VAL A 177 -10.28 13.85 6.61
CA VAL A 177 -10.20 15.27 6.22
C VAL A 177 -10.42 16.20 7.44
N SER A 178 -11.37 15.90 8.31
CA SER A 178 -11.64 16.70 9.52
C SER A 178 -10.49 16.64 10.53
N THR A 179 -9.88 15.48 10.74
CA THR A 179 -8.71 15.31 11.62
C THR A 179 -7.45 16.01 11.11
N VAL A 180 -7.19 15.99 9.79
CA VAL A 180 -6.07 16.75 9.19
C VAL A 180 -6.28 18.26 9.35
N ARG A 181 -7.51 18.77 9.19
CA ARG A 181 -7.83 20.19 9.41
C ARG A 181 -7.69 20.59 10.87
N ALA A 182 -8.17 19.77 11.80
CA ALA A 182 -8.04 20.03 13.25
C ALA A 182 -6.57 20.01 13.71
N GLY A 183 -5.74 19.11 13.17
CA GLY A 183 -4.30 19.06 13.45
C GLY A 183 -3.54 20.30 12.97
N ARG A 184 -3.89 20.83 11.78
CA ARG A 184 -3.29 22.08 11.26
C ARG A 184 -3.70 23.30 12.08
N LEU A 185 -4.96 23.36 12.52
CA LEU A 185 -5.44 24.42 13.40
C LEU A 185 -4.74 24.41 14.77
N ARG A 186 -4.46 23.23 15.32
CA ARG A 186 -3.73 23.07 16.59
C ARG A 186 -2.25 23.48 16.49
N ASN A 187 -1.60 23.22 15.36
CA ASN A 187 -0.23 23.72 15.12
C ASN A 187 -0.18 25.24 14.89
N ASN A 188 -1.25 25.83 14.37
CA ASN A 188 -1.39 27.29 14.26
C ASN A 188 -1.87 27.98 15.54
N GLN A 189 -2.23 27.22 16.59
CA GLN A 189 -2.68 27.77 17.88
C GLN A 189 -1.54 28.21 18.81
N PHE A 190 -0.27 28.05 18.41
CA PHE A 190 0.84 28.66 19.15
C PHE A 190 0.99 30.17 18.92
N THR A 191 0.10 30.82 18.16
CA THR A 191 0.27 32.25 17.86
C THR A 191 -0.94 33.16 17.96
N ILE A 192 -2.19 32.71 18.20
CA ILE A 192 -3.31 33.68 18.38
C ILE A 192 -4.34 33.21 19.40
N SER A 193 -4.52 34.06 20.42
CA SER A 193 -5.48 34.01 21.51
C SER A 193 -6.89 34.44 21.07
N SER A 194 -7.89 33.86 21.76
CA SER A 194 -9.21 34.41 22.06
C SER A 194 -10.33 34.31 20.99
N VAL A 195 -11.50 33.86 21.49
CA VAL A 195 -12.87 33.87 20.91
C VAL A 195 -13.35 32.67 20.07
N ALA A 196 -12.50 31.73 19.62
CA ALA A 196 -12.96 30.55 18.87
C ALA A 196 -13.51 29.38 19.74
N SER A 197 -13.88 29.63 21.00
CA SER A 197 -14.25 28.61 21.99
C SER A 197 -15.72 28.17 21.99
N VAL A 198 -16.47 28.35 20.89
CA VAL A 198 -17.94 28.09 20.88
C VAL A 198 -18.38 27.03 19.86
N TRP A 199 -17.49 26.50 19.02
CA TRP A 199 -17.86 25.39 18.15
C TRP A 199 -17.51 24.06 18.81
N VAL A 200 -18.49 23.59 19.59
CA VAL A 200 -18.73 22.21 20.03
C VAL A 200 -17.51 21.31 20.02
N ARG A 201 -16.97 21.16 21.23
CA ARG A 201 -16.10 20.09 21.69
C ARG A 201 -16.72 18.72 21.39
N SER A 202 -16.63 18.28 20.13
CA SER A 202 -16.75 16.85 19.80
C SER A 202 -15.36 16.28 19.99
N GLU A 203 -15.15 15.59 21.11
CA GLU A 203 -13.95 14.78 21.30
C GLU A 203 -13.76 13.90 20.05
N PRO A 204 -12.56 13.83 19.44
CA PRO A 204 -12.35 12.91 18.34
C PRO A 204 -12.59 11.50 18.89
N PRO A 205 -13.52 10.72 18.29
CA PRO A 205 -13.65 9.31 18.64
C PRO A 205 -12.27 8.66 18.51
N ARG A 206 -11.95 7.77 19.44
CA ARG A 206 -10.71 6.99 19.52
C ARG A 206 -10.53 6.00 18.34
N ASP A 207 -11.30 6.16 17.28
CA ASP A 207 -11.65 5.17 16.26
C ASP A 207 -10.91 5.36 14.93
N LYS A 208 -9.60 5.61 14.97
CA LYS A 208 -8.79 5.67 13.73
C LYS A 208 -8.76 4.35 12.96
N GLU A 209 -8.87 3.23 13.70
CA GLU A 209 -8.82 1.84 13.21
C GLU A 209 -10.22 1.31 12.87
N LEU A 210 -11.21 1.61 13.72
CA LEU A 210 -12.61 1.16 13.56
C LEU A 210 -13.21 1.47 12.17
N ASN A 211 -12.88 2.63 11.59
CA ASN A 211 -13.39 3.01 10.28
C ASN A 211 -12.74 2.24 9.12
N ARG A 212 -11.46 1.84 9.25
CA ARG A 212 -10.80 1.01 8.23
C ARG A 212 -11.29 -0.42 8.30
N ASP A 213 -11.42 -0.95 9.51
CA ASP A 213 -11.88 -2.32 9.73
C ASP A 213 -13.31 -2.52 9.23
N THR A 214 -14.17 -1.50 9.41
CA THR A 214 -15.53 -1.51 8.85
C THR A 214 -15.51 -1.56 7.32
N VAL A 215 -14.72 -0.70 6.66
CA VAL A 215 -14.58 -0.70 5.20
C VAL A 215 -14.06 -2.05 4.71
N ILE A 216 -13.05 -2.61 5.39
CA ILE A 216 -12.47 -3.91 5.02
C ILE A 216 -13.46 -5.05 5.19
N THR A 217 -14.26 -5.03 6.25
CA THR A 217 -15.30 -6.05 6.48
C THR A 217 -16.30 -6.05 5.32
N PHE A 218 -16.86 -4.89 4.95
CA PHE A 218 -17.78 -4.78 3.82
C PHE A 218 -17.11 -5.07 2.47
N PHE A 219 -15.83 -4.70 2.31
CA PHE A 219 -15.07 -4.97 1.11
C PHE A 219 -14.83 -6.48 0.93
N ASP A 220 -14.41 -7.17 1.98
CA ASP A 220 -14.15 -8.60 1.96
C ASP A 220 -15.45 -9.38 1.75
N GLU A 221 -16.55 -8.99 2.39
CA GLU A 221 -17.87 -9.58 2.15
C GLU A 221 -18.29 -9.42 0.68
N LEU A 222 -18.20 -8.21 0.14
CA LEU A 222 -18.59 -7.90 -1.23
C LEU A 222 -17.77 -8.70 -2.26
N PHE A 223 -16.45 -8.77 -2.09
CA PHE A 223 -15.56 -9.43 -3.04
C PHE A 223 -15.32 -10.92 -2.75
N SER A 224 -15.75 -11.45 -1.60
CA SER A 224 -15.77 -12.90 -1.34
C SER A 224 -16.68 -13.63 -2.33
N SER A 225 -17.81 -13.01 -2.68
CA SER A 225 -18.76 -13.53 -3.68
C SER A 225 -18.23 -13.50 -5.12
N VAL A 226 -17.22 -12.67 -5.41
CA VAL A 226 -16.62 -12.49 -6.74
C VAL A 226 -15.42 -13.42 -6.95
N ARG A 227 -14.87 -14.02 -5.88
CA ARG A 227 -13.76 -15.00 -5.95
C ARG A 227 -14.22 -16.45 -6.15
N GLY A 228 -15.54 -16.70 -6.15
CA GLY A 228 -16.15 -18.02 -6.33
C GLY A 228 -16.42 -18.39 -7.78
#